data_AF-A0A2V5KLV2-F1
#
_entry.id   AF-A0A2V5KLV2-F1
#
_cell.length_a   1.000
_cell.length_b   1.000
_cell.length_c   1.000
_cell.angle_alpha   90.00
_cell.angle_beta   90.00
_cell.angle_gamma   90.00
#
_symmetry.space_group_name_H-M   'P 1'
#
loop_
_entity.id
_entity.type
_entity.pdbx_description
1 polymer ?
#
loop_
_entity_poly.entity_id
_entity_poly.type
_entity_poly.pdbx_seq_one_letter_code
_entity_poly.pdbx_strand_id
1 'polypeptide(L)'
;MSHFYRGEMSRIMVWRQRLDVTTNWAITSTTAIITIAFSTREVPHIIFFFNLAIVGVLLWIEARRYRFYDAFRARVRMLEAHFLVPMVMENREMLQGEWKKLVCEDLILPCFKITKLEAIGRRLKRNYMFIFILILVAWVTKIFLHATAPITDFVSFYHALRIGHIPSWLVALIFAG
;
A
#
# COMPACT_ATOMS: atom_id res chain seq x y z
N MET A 1 12.89 -10.01 -30.78
CA MET A 1 12.43 -8.82 -30.01
C MET A 1 10.96 -8.90 -29.61
N SER A 2 10.03 -9.23 -30.52
CA SER A 2 8.59 -9.35 -30.20
C SER A 2 8.28 -10.32 -29.05
N HIS A 3 8.87 -11.51 -29.04
CA HIS A 3 8.69 -12.49 -27.95
C HIS A 3 9.24 -12.00 -26.60
N PHE A 4 10.35 -11.25 -26.60
CA PHE A 4 10.91 -10.66 -25.39
C PHE A 4 9.99 -9.58 -24.81
N TYR A 5 9.52 -8.65 -25.67
CA TYR A 5 8.54 -7.63 -25.27
C TYR A 5 7.26 -8.25 -24.72
N ARG A 6 6.73 -9.31 -25.36
CA ARG A 6 5.57 -10.05 -24.87
C ARG A 6 5.83 -10.70 -23.50
N GLY A 7 7.02 -11.25 -23.29
CA GLY A 7 7.44 -11.82 -22.02
C GLY A 7 7.47 -10.77 -20.91
N GLU A 8 8.12 -9.63 -21.15
CA GLU A 8 8.19 -8.52 -20.18
C GLU A 8 6.81 -7.93 -19.86
N MET A 9 5.95 -7.76 -20.87
CA MET A 9 4.56 -7.32 -20.67
C MET A 9 3.77 -8.31 -19.79
N SER A 10 3.90 -9.62 -20.04
CA SER A 10 3.29 -10.66 -19.21
C SER A 10 3.78 -10.59 -17.75
N ARG A 11 5.08 -10.38 -17.53
CA ARG A 11 5.65 -10.22 -16.19
C ARG A 11 5.05 -9.00 -15.46
N ILE A 12 4.94 -7.85 -16.14
CA ILE A 12 4.30 -6.66 -15.57
C ILE A 12 2.85 -6.93 -15.16
N MET A 13 2.09 -7.60 -16.02
CA MET A 13 0.70 -7.96 -15.73
C MET A 13 0.58 -8.87 -14.51
N VAL A 14 1.43 -9.91 -14.42
CA VAL A 14 1.47 -10.81 -13.26
C VAL A 14 1.86 -10.04 -11.98
N TRP A 15 2.84 -9.14 -12.05
CA TRP A 15 3.24 -8.32 -10.90
C TRP A 15 2.14 -7.36 -10.48
N ARG A 16 1.43 -6.74 -11.42
CA ARG A 16 0.25 -5.90 -11.15
C ARG A 16 -0.84 -6.71 -10.45
N GLN A 17 -1.17 -7.89 -10.94
CA GLN A 17 -2.18 -8.75 -10.31
C GLN A 17 -1.80 -9.12 -8.86
N ARG A 18 -0.52 -9.44 -8.61
CA ARG A 18 -0.02 -9.75 -7.25
C ARG A 18 -0.08 -8.58 -6.27
N LEU A 19 -0.06 -7.36 -6.80
CA LEU A 19 -0.21 -6.12 -6.04
C LEU A 19 -1.68 -5.84 -5.71
N ASP A 20 -2.59 -6.11 -6.64
CA ASP A 20 -4.03 -5.92 -6.42
C ASP A 20 -4.56 -6.91 -5.35
N VAL A 21 -4.03 -8.15 -5.35
CA VAL A 21 -4.40 -9.19 -4.37
C VAL A 21 -4.07 -8.77 -2.92
N THR A 22 -2.92 -8.13 -2.66
CA THR A 22 -2.55 -7.74 -1.27
C THR A 22 -3.45 -6.64 -0.73
N THR A 23 -3.85 -5.70 -1.59
CA THR A 23 -4.83 -4.67 -1.23
C THR A 23 -6.20 -5.28 -0.95
N ASN A 24 -6.65 -6.23 -1.78
CA ASN A 24 -7.92 -6.91 -1.56
C ASN A 24 -7.92 -7.67 -0.22
N TRP A 25 -6.83 -8.34 0.13
CA TRP A 25 -6.70 -8.97 1.45
C TRP A 25 -6.76 -7.97 2.60
N ALA A 26 -6.14 -6.79 2.44
CA ALA A 26 -6.20 -5.74 3.45
C ALA A 26 -7.66 -5.28 3.67
N ILE A 27 -8.38 -5.00 2.57
CA ILE A 27 -9.80 -4.60 2.63
C ILE A 27 -10.64 -5.70 3.28
N THR A 28 -10.50 -6.96 2.84
CA THR A 28 -11.27 -8.09 3.39
C THR A 28 -11.00 -8.30 4.87
N SER A 29 -9.72 -8.26 5.30
CA SER A 29 -9.37 -8.39 6.72
C SER A 29 -9.92 -7.24 7.56
N THR A 30 -9.85 -6.02 7.04
CA THR A 30 -10.36 -4.84 7.73
C THR A 30 -11.87 -4.89 7.88
N THR A 31 -12.61 -5.24 6.83
CA THR A 31 -14.07 -5.40 6.87
C THR A 31 -14.48 -6.49 7.85
N ALA A 32 -13.80 -7.65 7.84
CA ALA A 32 -14.10 -8.72 8.78
C ALA A 32 -13.90 -8.30 10.24
N ILE A 33 -12.79 -7.62 10.54
CA ILE A 33 -12.51 -7.12 11.89
C ILE A 33 -13.53 -6.08 12.33
N ILE A 34 -13.90 -5.15 11.43
CA ILE A 34 -14.93 -4.14 11.71
C ILE A 34 -16.26 -4.83 12.03
N THR A 35 -16.70 -5.78 11.21
CA THR A 35 -17.94 -6.52 11.44
C THR A 35 -17.95 -7.22 12.80
N ILE A 36 -16.87 -7.91 13.16
CA ILE A 36 -16.74 -8.58 14.47
C ILE A 36 -16.74 -7.55 15.62
N ALA A 37 -16.01 -6.46 15.45
CA ALA A 37 -15.92 -5.40 16.45
C ALA A 37 -17.29 -4.75 16.72
N PHE A 38 -18.15 -4.59 15.71
CA PHE A 38 -19.50 -4.03 15.91
C PHE A 38 -20.55 -5.08 16.29
N SER A 39 -20.38 -6.34 15.90
CA SER A 39 -21.33 -7.42 16.21
C SER A 39 -21.35 -7.80 17.69
N THR A 40 -20.21 -7.71 18.38
CA THR A 40 -20.10 -8.14 19.78
C THR A 40 -19.69 -6.98 20.68
N ARG A 41 -20.52 -6.68 21.67
CA ARG A 41 -20.29 -5.58 22.62
C ARG A 41 -19.07 -5.80 23.51
N GLU A 42 -18.80 -7.06 23.85
CA GLU A 42 -17.70 -7.47 24.74
C GLU A 42 -16.31 -7.40 24.09
N VAL A 43 -16.23 -7.28 22.76
CA VAL A 43 -14.93 -7.19 22.07
C VAL A 43 -14.28 -5.85 22.41
N PRO A 44 -13.10 -5.85 23.03
CA PRO A 44 -12.40 -4.61 23.34
C PRO A 44 -11.97 -3.91 22.06
N HIS A 45 -11.95 -2.58 22.07
CA HIS A 45 -11.51 -1.79 20.92
C HIS A 45 -10.02 -1.95 20.59
N ILE A 46 -9.27 -2.74 21.37
CA ILE A 46 -7.91 -3.19 21.04
C ILE A 46 -7.84 -3.95 19.70
N ILE A 47 -8.95 -4.54 19.26
CA ILE A 47 -9.01 -5.28 17.99
C ILE A 47 -8.62 -4.40 16.78
N PHE A 48 -8.83 -3.09 16.85
CA PHE A 48 -8.43 -2.15 15.81
C PHE A 48 -6.90 -1.98 15.71
N PHE A 49 -6.15 -2.17 16.81
CA PHE A 49 -4.68 -2.20 16.74
C PHE A 49 -4.18 -3.41 15.95
N PHE A 50 -4.79 -4.57 16.15
CA PHE A 50 -4.47 -5.76 15.37
C PHE A 50 -4.81 -5.55 13.89
N ASN A 51 -5.93 -4.87 13.59
CA ASN A 51 -6.28 -4.47 12.23
C ASN A 51 -5.19 -3.58 11.61
N LEU A 52 -4.78 -2.50 12.30
CA LEU A 52 -3.71 -1.60 11.85
C LEU A 52 -2.39 -2.36 11.62
N ALA A 53 -2.04 -3.28 12.51
CA ALA A 53 -0.83 -4.09 12.38
C ALA A 53 -0.89 -5.01 11.15
N ILE A 54 -2.02 -5.69 10.92
CA ILE A 54 -2.22 -6.55 9.75
C ILE A 54 -2.13 -5.71 8.46
N VAL A 55 -2.84 -4.59 8.40
CA VAL A 55 -2.81 -3.68 7.24
C VAL A 55 -1.40 -3.13 7.02
N GLY A 56 -0.68 -2.78 8.07
CA GLY A 56 0.72 -2.33 8.01
C GLY A 56 1.67 -3.39 7.46
N VAL A 57 1.52 -4.65 7.89
CA VAL A 57 2.31 -5.78 7.34
C VAL A 57 1.98 -6.02 5.87
N LEU A 58 0.71 -5.97 5.48
CA LEU A 58 0.30 -6.10 4.09
C LEU A 58 0.85 -4.96 3.23
N LEU A 59 0.81 -3.72 3.71
CA LEU A 59 1.43 -2.56 3.07
C LEU A 59 2.93 -2.76 2.89
N TRP A 60 3.63 -3.27 3.90
CA TRP A 60 5.06 -3.56 3.82
C TRP A 60 5.39 -4.63 2.76
N ILE A 61 4.61 -5.71 2.73
CA ILE A 61 4.76 -6.77 1.72
C ILE A 61 4.49 -6.19 0.32
N GLU A 62 3.44 -5.39 0.17
CA GLU A 62 3.07 -4.77 -1.08
C GLU A 62 4.13 -3.76 -1.57
N ALA A 63 4.70 -2.95 -0.66
CA ALA A 63 5.77 -2.01 -0.99
C ALA A 63 7.04 -2.73 -1.44
N ARG A 64 7.38 -3.87 -0.83
CA ARG A 64 8.49 -4.72 -1.30
C ARG A 64 8.23 -5.21 -2.73
N ARG A 65 7.02 -5.69 -3.02
CA ARG A 65 6.62 -6.16 -4.37
C ARG A 65 6.57 -5.02 -5.38
N TYR A 66 6.15 -3.83 -4.96
CA TYR A 66 6.04 -2.64 -5.80
C TYR A 66 7.40 -2.24 -6.40
N ARG A 67 8.50 -2.41 -5.67
CA ARG A 67 9.86 -2.15 -6.19
C ARG A 67 10.21 -3.02 -7.41
N PHE A 68 9.78 -4.28 -7.41
CA PHE A 68 9.96 -5.17 -8.57
C PHE A 68 9.09 -4.72 -9.74
N TYR A 69 7.82 -4.42 -9.47
CA TYR A 69 6.90 -3.91 -10.48
C TYR A 69 7.43 -2.62 -11.14
N ASP A 70 7.93 -1.67 -10.35
CA ASP A 70 8.46 -0.40 -10.84
C ASP A 70 9.68 -0.59 -11.75
N ALA A 71 10.59 -1.51 -11.39
CA ALA A 71 11.74 -1.86 -12.23
C ALA A 71 11.31 -2.43 -13.60
N PHE A 72 10.40 -3.42 -13.63
CA PHE A 72 9.88 -3.98 -14.88
C PHE A 72 9.12 -2.96 -15.71
N ARG A 73 8.28 -2.14 -15.06
CA ARG A 73 7.54 -1.05 -15.70
C ARG A 73 8.47 -0.05 -16.37
N ALA A 74 9.54 0.37 -15.69
CA ALA A 74 10.52 1.29 -16.25
C ALA A 74 11.19 0.71 -17.50
N ARG A 75 11.57 -0.57 -17.47
CA ARG A 75 12.19 -1.26 -18.61
C ARG A 75 11.26 -1.34 -19.82
N VAL A 76 10.01 -1.76 -19.63
CA VAL A 76 9.03 -1.82 -20.72
C VAL A 76 8.74 -0.43 -21.27
N ARG A 77 8.65 0.61 -20.41
CA ARG A 77 8.46 1.98 -20.86
C ARG A 77 9.63 2.48 -21.72
N MET A 78 10.87 2.10 -21.39
CA MET A 78 12.04 2.42 -22.23
C MET A 78 11.94 1.75 -23.60
N LEU A 79 11.52 0.48 -23.67
CA LEU A 79 11.29 -0.22 -24.95
C LEU A 79 10.15 0.40 -25.75
N GLU A 80 9.03 0.75 -25.12
CA GLU A 80 7.90 1.40 -25.81
C GLU A 80 8.32 2.73 -26.42
N ALA A 81 8.97 3.59 -25.62
CA ALA A 81 9.33 4.94 -26.05
C ALA A 81 10.44 4.97 -27.11
N HIS A 82 11.44 4.08 -27.03
CA HIS A 82 12.63 4.14 -27.89
C HIS A 82 12.72 3.05 -28.95
N PHE A 83 11.89 2.00 -28.87
CA PHE A 83 11.84 0.95 -29.90
C PHE A 83 10.50 0.96 -30.64
N LEU A 84 9.38 0.99 -29.91
CA LEU A 84 8.05 0.85 -30.51
C LEU A 84 7.57 2.14 -31.18
N VAL A 85 7.73 3.30 -30.53
CA VAL A 85 7.33 4.60 -31.10
C VAL A 85 8.10 4.93 -32.39
N PRO A 86 9.44 4.85 -32.46
CA PRO A 86 10.17 5.14 -33.70
C PRO A 86 9.85 4.17 -34.83
N MET A 87 9.56 2.90 -34.51
CA MET A 87 9.16 1.91 -35.50
C MET A 87 7.80 2.24 -36.11
N VAL A 88 6.85 2.72 -35.31
CA VAL A 88 5.50 3.11 -35.77
C VAL A 88 5.52 4.45 -36.50
N MET A 89 6.33 5.41 -36.06
CA MET A 89 6.46 6.73 -36.69
C MET A 89 7.35 6.72 -37.95
N GLU A 90 7.96 5.59 -38.31
CA GLU A 90 8.97 5.43 -39.37
C GLU A 90 10.17 6.40 -39.29
N ASN A 91 10.33 7.09 -38.15
CA ASN A 91 11.39 8.07 -37.94
C ASN A 91 12.60 7.40 -37.28
N ARG A 92 13.63 7.11 -38.07
CA ARG A 92 14.85 6.42 -37.62
C ARG A 92 15.81 7.30 -36.81
N GLU A 93 15.65 8.62 -36.82
CA GLU A 93 16.53 9.51 -36.05
C GLU A 93 16.27 9.38 -34.55
N MET A 94 15.02 9.10 -34.15
CA MET A 94 14.62 8.90 -32.75
C MET A 94 15.11 7.57 -32.14
N LEU A 95 15.67 6.66 -32.96
CA LEU A 95 16.33 5.43 -32.49
C LEU A 95 17.75 5.67 -31.97
N GLN A 96 18.33 6.86 -32.22
CA GLN A 96 19.68 7.22 -31.79
C GLN A 96 19.66 7.73 -30.33
N GLY A 97 20.40 7.04 -29.46
CA GLY A 97 20.56 7.42 -28.06
C GLY A 97 21.17 6.29 -27.23
N GLU A 98 21.65 6.61 -26.02
CA GLU A 98 22.25 5.63 -25.11
C GLU A 98 21.24 4.66 -24.47
N TRP A 99 19.96 4.68 -24.88
CA TRP A 99 18.92 3.80 -24.32
C TRP A 99 19.25 2.32 -24.46
N LYS A 100 19.95 1.91 -25.53
CA LYS A 100 20.43 0.53 -25.70
C LYS A 100 21.42 0.14 -24.62
N LYS A 101 22.33 1.05 -24.27
CA LYS A 101 23.32 0.87 -23.19
C LYS A 101 22.62 0.79 -21.83
N LEU A 102 21.67 1.71 -21.57
CA LEU A 102 20.84 1.70 -20.35
C LEU A 102 20.03 0.41 -20.18
N VAL A 103 19.40 -0.09 -21.25
CA VAL A 103 18.65 -1.35 -21.22
C VAL A 103 19.60 -2.54 -21.01
N CYS A 104 20.76 -2.54 -21.67
CA CYS A 104 21.78 -3.57 -21.50
C CYS A 104 22.32 -3.59 -20.06
N GLU A 105 22.62 -2.43 -19.50
CA GLU A 105 23.08 -2.26 -18.13
C GLU A 105 22.02 -2.72 -17.12
N ASP A 106 20.74 -2.39 -17.33
CA ASP A 106 19.63 -2.86 -16.49
C ASP A 106 19.37 -4.38 -16.63
N LEU A 107 19.73 -4.98 -17.78
CA LEU A 107 19.68 -6.43 -18.01
C LEU A 107 20.83 -7.16 -17.29
N ILE A 108 22.02 -6.58 -17.29
CA ILE A 108 23.22 -7.15 -16.65
C ILE A 108 23.16 -6.95 -15.13
N LEU A 109 22.76 -5.75 -14.68
CA LEU A 109 22.68 -5.32 -13.29
C LEU A 109 21.28 -4.79 -12.99
N PRO A 110 20.33 -5.68 -12.60
CA PRO A 110 18.99 -5.24 -12.22
C PRO A 110 19.05 -4.42 -10.93
N CYS A 111 18.91 -3.10 -11.06
CA CYS A 111 18.99 -2.16 -9.95
C CYS A 111 17.61 -1.60 -9.58
N PHE A 112 17.29 -1.60 -8.28
CA PHE A 112 16.07 -0.96 -7.80
C PHE A 112 16.26 0.55 -7.71
N LYS A 113 15.54 1.30 -8.55
CA LYS A 113 15.62 2.77 -8.59
C LYS A 113 14.95 3.48 -7.40
N ILE A 114 14.00 2.81 -6.74
CA ILE A 114 13.22 3.37 -5.63
C ILE A 114 13.70 2.76 -4.30
N THR A 115 13.80 3.59 -3.26
CA THR A 115 14.11 3.14 -1.89
C THR A 115 12.92 2.41 -1.25
N LYS A 116 13.15 1.65 -0.16
CA LYS A 116 12.05 0.96 0.55
C LYS A 116 11.02 1.94 1.12
N LEU A 117 11.48 3.05 1.69
CA LEU A 117 10.61 4.06 2.31
C LEU A 117 9.78 4.81 1.28
N GLU A 118 10.37 5.18 0.15
CA GLU A 118 9.65 5.86 -0.92
C GLU A 118 8.56 4.96 -1.54
N ALA A 119 8.84 3.66 -1.69
CA ALA A 119 7.84 2.69 -2.14
C ALA A 119 6.66 2.59 -1.17
N ILE A 120 6.92 2.61 0.14
CA ILE A 120 5.87 2.61 1.17
C ILE A 120 5.04 3.89 1.08
N GLY A 121 5.68 5.06 1.05
CA GLY A 121 4.98 6.35 1.00
C GLY A 121 4.08 6.50 -0.23
N ARG A 122 4.55 6.07 -1.41
CA ARG A 122 3.74 6.08 -2.64
C ARG A 122 2.49 5.21 -2.53
N ARG A 123 2.60 4.03 -1.91
CA ARG A 123 1.48 3.09 -1.76
C ARG A 123 0.55 3.49 -0.62
N LEU A 124 1.09 4.03 0.47
CA LEU A 124 0.33 4.58 1.57
C LEU A 124 -0.61 5.67 1.06
N LYS A 125 -0.07 6.72 0.44
CA LYS A 125 -0.85 7.88 -0.02
C LYS A 125 -1.94 7.52 -1.03
N ARG A 126 -1.67 6.60 -1.96
CA ARG A 126 -2.56 6.36 -3.10
C ARG A 126 -3.65 5.33 -2.83
N ASN A 127 -3.41 4.37 -1.93
CA ASN A 127 -4.27 3.19 -1.80
C ASN A 127 -4.63 2.91 -0.34
N TYR A 128 -3.62 2.77 0.52
CA TYR A 128 -3.84 2.38 1.91
C TYR A 128 -4.39 3.52 2.78
N MET A 129 -4.21 4.79 2.39
CA MET A 129 -4.73 5.95 3.12
C MET A 129 -6.23 5.82 3.39
N PHE A 130 -7.00 5.35 2.40
CA PHE A 130 -8.44 5.15 2.57
C PHE A 130 -8.77 4.03 3.57
N ILE A 131 -7.99 2.93 3.56
CA ILE A 131 -8.17 1.81 4.49
C ILE A 131 -7.86 2.27 5.92
N PHE A 132 -6.76 3.01 6.12
CA PHE A 132 -6.40 3.57 7.43
C PHE A 132 -7.45 4.55 7.95
N ILE A 133 -7.94 5.46 7.11
CA ILE A 133 -9.02 6.40 7.49
C ILE A 133 -10.28 5.61 7.90
N LEU A 134 -10.65 4.59 7.14
CA LEU A 134 -11.84 3.78 7.44
C LEU A 134 -11.70 3.03 8.76
N ILE A 135 -10.52 2.47 9.05
CA ILE A 135 -10.21 1.85 10.36
C ILE A 135 -10.34 2.87 11.49
N LEU A 136 -9.80 4.07 11.29
CA LEU A 136 -9.78 5.14 12.29
C LEU A 136 -11.21 5.62 12.60
N VAL A 137 -12.03 5.85 11.57
CA VAL A 137 -13.45 6.21 11.72
C VAL A 137 -14.23 5.09 12.44
N ALA A 138 -14.02 3.84 12.05
CA ALA A 138 -14.66 2.68 12.69
C ALA A 138 -14.26 2.57 14.17
N TRP A 139 -12.99 2.81 14.48
CA TRP A 139 -12.47 2.77 15.83
C TRP A 139 -13.06 3.87 16.71
N VAL A 140 -13.07 5.13 16.22
CA VAL A 140 -13.71 6.26 16.91
C VAL A 140 -15.18 5.96 17.18
N THR A 141 -15.90 5.48 16.17
CA THR A 141 -17.32 5.15 16.29
C THR A 141 -17.56 4.07 17.35
N LYS A 142 -16.72 3.03 17.41
CA LYS A 142 -16.81 2.00 18.45
C LYS A 142 -16.60 2.58 19.85
N ILE A 143 -15.62 3.48 20.02
CA ILE A 143 -15.36 4.16 21.31
C ILE A 143 -16.60 4.96 21.73
N PHE A 144 -17.16 5.78 20.84
CA PHE A 144 -18.35 6.57 21.15
C PHE A 144 -19.58 5.72 21.50
N LEU A 145 -19.82 4.63 20.78
CA LEU A 145 -20.98 3.75 21.04
C LEU A 145 -20.86 2.92 22.32
N HIS A 146 -19.64 2.64 22.78
CA HIS A 146 -19.37 1.73 23.89
C HIS A 146 -18.75 2.41 25.10
N ALA A 147 -18.65 3.74 25.10
CA ALA A 147 -18.19 4.49 26.25
C ALA A 147 -19.14 4.28 27.44
N THR A 148 -18.58 3.89 28.58
CA THR A 148 -19.31 3.71 29.84
C THR A 148 -19.73 5.04 30.49
N ALA A 149 -19.12 6.16 30.07
CA ALA A 149 -19.43 7.51 30.52
C ALA A 149 -19.71 8.42 29.31
N PRO A 150 -20.62 9.40 29.42
CA PRO A 150 -20.90 10.35 28.35
C PRO A 150 -19.64 11.17 28.02
N ILE A 151 -19.26 11.20 26.75
CA ILE A 151 -18.12 11.95 26.26
C ILE A 151 -18.58 13.38 25.99
N THR A 152 -18.37 14.28 26.95
CA THR A 152 -18.70 15.72 26.82
C THR A 152 -17.50 16.57 26.42
N ASP A 153 -16.28 16.10 26.70
CA ASP A 153 -15.03 16.87 26.55
C ASP A 153 -13.91 16.03 25.93
N PHE A 154 -12.91 16.71 25.34
CA PHE A 154 -11.69 16.07 24.80
C PHE A 154 -10.93 15.25 25.86
N VAL A 155 -10.97 15.69 27.12
CA VAL A 155 -10.37 14.98 28.25
C VAL A 155 -11.14 13.69 28.54
N SER A 156 -12.47 13.71 28.48
CA SER A 156 -13.31 12.52 28.63
C SER A 156 -13.08 11.52 27.49
N PHE A 157 -12.84 12.00 26.25
CA PHE A 157 -12.43 11.15 25.13
C PHE A 157 -11.05 10.50 25.37
N TYR A 158 -10.08 11.26 25.89
CA TYR A 158 -8.76 10.74 26.24
C TYR A 158 -8.81 9.68 27.36
N HIS A 159 -9.71 9.82 28.32
CA HIS A 159 -9.94 8.78 29.32
C HIS A 159 -10.66 7.56 28.74
N ALA A 160 -11.58 7.75 27.78
CA ALA A 160 -12.25 6.67 27.08
C ALA A 160 -11.32 5.85 26.16
N LEU A 161 -10.18 6.40 25.75
CA LEU A 161 -9.11 5.70 25.02
C LEU A 161 -8.37 4.66 25.87
N ARG A 162 -8.61 4.60 27.19
CA ARG A 162 -7.95 3.63 28.07
C ARG A 162 -8.54 2.23 27.85
N ILE A 163 -7.67 1.27 27.51
CA ILE A 163 -8.03 -0.14 27.32
C ILE A 163 -7.50 -0.94 28.51
N GLY A 164 -8.33 -1.23 29.50
CA GLY A 164 -7.91 -2.04 30.66
C GLY A 164 -6.62 -1.49 31.32
N HIS A 165 -5.51 -2.23 31.16
CA HIS A 165 -4.17 -1.89 31.68
C HIS A 165 -3.31 -1.04 30.72
N ILE A 166 -3.72 -0.86 29.46
CA ILE A 166 -2.97 -0.05 28.48
C ILE A 166 -3.29 1.43 28.73
N PRO A 167 -2.27 2.27 28.95
CA PRO A 167 -2.47 3.67 29.23
C PRO A 167 -2.94 4.43 27.98
N SER A 168 -3.79 5.44 28.18
CA SER A 168 -4.39 6.23 27.10
C SER A 168 -3.38 6.99 26.25
N TRP A 169 -2.20 7.33 26.78
CA TRP A 169 -1.15 8.03 26.01
C TRP A 169 -0.61 7.18 24.87
N LEU A 170 -0.48 5.86 25.05
CA LEU A 170 0.04 4.95 24.03
C LEU A 170 -0.99 4.82 22.89
N VAL A 171 -2.26 4.76 23.26
CA VAL A 171 -3.38 4.69 22.33
C VAL A 171 -3.51 5.99 21.53
N ALA A 172 -3.36 7.14 22.19
CA ALA A 172 -3.36 8.46 21.56
C ALA A 172 -2.15 8.67 20.63
N LEU A 173 -0.97 8.16 20.97
CA LEU A 173 0.22 8.26 20.12
C LEU A 173 0.01 7.51 18.80
N ILE A 174 -0.58 6.32 18.85
CA ILE A 174 -0.89 5.53 17.64
C ILE A 174 -2.06 6.14 16.85
N PHE A 175 -2.95 6.88 17.52
CA PHE A 175 -4.02 7.62 16.86
C PHE A 175 -3.51 8.88 16.14
N ALA A 176 -2.44 9.49 16.65
CA ALA A 176 -1.86 10.73 16.13
C ALA A 176 -0.72 10.51 15.11
N GLY A 177 -0.09 9.33 15.11
CA GLY A 177 1.02 8.94 14.23
C GLY A 177 0.57 8.31 12.92
#